data_AF-A0A957NA30-F1
#
_entry.id   AF-A0A957NA30-F1
#
_cell.length_a   1.000
_cell.length_b   1.000
_cell.length_c   1.000
_cell.angle_alpha   90.00
_cell.angle_beta   90.00
_cell.angle_gamma   90.00
#
_symmetry.space_group_name_H-M   'P 1'
#
loop_
_entity.id
_entity.type
_entity.pdbx_description
1 polymer ?
#
loop_
_entity_poly.entity_id
_entity_poly.type
_entity_poly.pdbx_seq_one_letter_code
_entity_poly.pdbx_strand_id
1 'polypeptide(L)' 'DAVVPPRYAQEFHAGIPGSLLAMLPDCGHVPQWECPEAFGAALANYLGLEGFRPANPPLARAEPPR' A
#
# COMPACT_ATOMS: atom_id res chain seq x y z
N ASP A 1 8.29 -2.07 -6.49
CA ASP A 1 9.52 -2.11 -5.68
C ASP A 1 10.69 -2.77 -6.45
N ALA A 2 11.85 -2.11 -6.54
CA ALA A 2 13.08 -2.66 -7.13
C ALA A 2 14.13 -3.07 -6.09
N VAL A 3 13.94 -2.69 -4.82
CA VAL A 3 14.83 -2.95 -3.69
C VAL A 3 14.41 -4.23 -2.97
N VAL A 4 13.10 -4.39 -2.74
CA VAL A 4 12.52 -5.56 -2.06
C VAL A 4 11.50 -6.24 -2.97
N PRO A 5 11.90 -7.32 -3.67
CA PRO A 5 10.98 -8.06 -4.53
C PRO A 5 9.81 -8.70 -3.76
N PRO A 6 8.64 -8.87 -4.39
CA PRO A 6 7.44 -9.45 -3.75
C PRO A 6 7.64 -10.81 -3.08
N ARG A 7 8.60 -11.62 -3.53
CA ARG A 7 8.88 -12.95 -2.96
C ARG A 7 9.16 -12.91 -1.46
N TYR A 8 9.82 -11.87 -0.96
CA TYR A 8 10.14 -11.78 0.47
C TYR A 8 8.89 -11.57 1.30
N ALA A 9 7.93 -10.78 0.81
CA ALA A 9 6.64 -10.60 1.47
C ALA A 9 5.83 -11.91 1.48
N GLN A 10 5.91 -12.71 0.41
CA GLN A 10 5.27 -14.02 0.33
C GLN A 10 5.89 -15.03 1.31
N GLU A 11 7.22 -15.07 1.40
CA GLU A 11 7.95 -15.90 2.36
C GLU A 11 7.61 -15.53 3.81
N PHE A 12 7.57 -14.23 4.14
CA PHE A 12 7.15 -13.78 5.47
C PHE A 12 5.70 -14.14 5.78
N HIS A 13 4.79 -13.97 4.83
CA HIS A 13 3.39 -14.33 5.04
C HIS A 13 3.22 -15.83 5.31
N ALA A 14 3.93 -16.68 4.56
CA ALA A 14 3.94 -18.12 4.79
C ALA A 14 4.53 -18.51 6.17
N GLY A 15 5.50 -17.74 6.67
CA GLY A 15 6.18 -18.00 7.94
C GLY A 15 5.52 -17.40 9.18
N ILE A 16 4.56 -16.49 9.03
CA ILE A 16 3.94 -15.75 10.15
C ILE A 16 2.44 -16.05 10.19
N PRO A 17 1.99 -17.00 11.04
CA PRO A 17 0.57 -17.30 11.21
C PRO A 17 -0.23 -16.06 11.62
N GLY A 18 -1.39 -15.86 10.97
CA GLY A 18 -2.27 -14.71 11.24
C GLY A 18 -1.82 -13.39 10.61
N SER A 19 -0.72 -13.36 9.86
CA SER A 19 -0.34 -12.20 9.07
C SER A 19 -1.30 -11.97 7.89
N LEU A 20 -1.37 -10.72 7.40
CA LEU A 20 -2.03 -10.38 6.15
C LEU A 20 -1.00 -9.90 5.13
N LEU A 21 -1.17 -10.29 3.87
CA LEU A 21 -0.37 -9.80 2.75
C LEU A 21 -1.26 -9.01 1.79
N ALA A 22 -0.96 -7.73 1.60
CA ALA A 22 -1.62 -6.85 0.63
C ALA A 22 -0.63 -6.43 -0.46
N MET A 23 -0.92 -6.79 -1.71
CA MET A 23 -0.13 -6.37 -2.88
C MET A 23 -0.75 -5.09 -3.47
N LEU A 24 0.06 -4.05 -3.62
CA LEU A 24 -0.35 -2.79 -4.25
C LEU A 24 0.21 -2.75 -5.68
N PRO A 25 -0.62 -2.94 -6.73
CA PRO A 25 -0.15 -2.89 -8.11
C PRO A 25 0.37 -1.49 -8.45
N ASP A 26 1.35 -1.45 -9.35
CA ASP A 26 1.97 -0.20 -9.84
C ASP A 26 2.55 0.71 -8.74
N CYS A 27 2.90 0.13 -7.59
CA CYS A 27 3.51 0.84 -6.46
C CYS A 27 5.02 0.53 -6.30
N GLY A 28 5.78 1.55 -5.89
CA GLY A 28 7.23 1.50 -5.78
C GLY A 28 7.69 0.92 -4.44
N HIS A 29 8.64 1.59 -3.79
CA HIS A 29 9.25 1.14 -2.53
C HIS A 29 8.64 1.82 -1.29
N VAL A 30 8.01 2.98 -1.46
CA VAL A 30 7.53 3.84 -0.37
C VAL A 30 6.00 4.01 -0.51
N PRO A 31 5.22 2.94 -0.25
CA PRO A 31 3.80 2.88 -0.62
C PRO A 31 2.93 3.94 0.07
N GLN A 32 3.29 4.36 1.28
CA GLN A 32 2.58 5.43 1.99
C GLN A 32 2.70 6.81 1.32
N TRP A 33 3.68 6.99 0.43
CA TRP A 33 3.86 8.23 -0.35
C TRP A 33 3.47 8.06 -1.80
N GLU A 34 3.76 6.90 -2.40
CA GLU A 34 3.51 6.63 -3.82
C GLU A 34 2.05 6.27 -4.11
N CYS A 35 1.40 5.57 -3.17
CA CYS A 35 0.04 5.04 -3.31
C CYS A 35 -0.76 5.23 -2.01
N PRO A 36 -0.89 6.47 -1.49
CA PRO A 36 -1.39 6.73 -0.14
C PRO A 36 -2.82 6.22 0.10
N GLU A 37 -3.70 6.26 -0.90
CA GLU A 37 -5.07 5.77 -0.78
C GLU A 37 -5.13 4.24 -0.67
N ALA A 38 -4.39 3.55 -1.54
CA ALA A 38 -4.35 2.09 -1.56
C ALA A 38 -3.67 1.53 -0.30
N PHE A 39 -2.57 2.17 0.12
CA PHE A 39 -1.90 1.84 1.38
C PHE A 39 -2.81 2.10 2.59
N GLY A 40 -3.46 3.26 2.66
CA GLY A 40 -4.37 3.60 3.74
C GLY A 40 -5.55 2.64 3.86
N ALA A 41 -6.14 2.24 2.74
CA ALA A 41 -7.22 1.24 2.72
C ALA A 41 -6.75 -0.13 3.21
N ALA A 42 -5.56 -0.60 2.79
CA ALA A 42 -4.99 -1.85 3.26
C ALA A 42 -4.70 -1.83 4.78
N LEU A 43 -4.16 -0.71 5.28
CA LEU A 43 -3.90 -0.52 6.71
C LEU A 43 -5.19 -0.47 7.54
N ALA A 44 -6.21 0.26 7.07
CA ALA A 44 -7.50 0.32 7.75
C ALA A 44 -8.17 -1.06 7.84
N ASN A 45 -8.11 -1.86 6.75
CA ASN A 45 -8.59 -3.24 6.75
C ASN A 45 -7.84 -4.10 7.79
N TYR A 46 -6.52 -3.98 7.88
CA TYR A 46 -5.73 -4.71 8.88
C TYR A 46 -6.10 -4.32 10.32
N LEU A 47 -6.36 -3.03 10.57
CA LEU A 47 -6.73 -2.52 11.89
C LEU A 47 -8.21 -2.74 12.25
N GLY A 48 -9.03 -3.26 11.33
CA GLY A 48 -10.48 -3.44 11.54
C GLY A 48 -11.24 -2.11 11.63
N LEU A 49 -10.75 -1.05 10.99
CA LEU A 49 -11.40 0.25 10.99
C LEU A 49 -12.54 0.27 9.97
N GLU A 50 -13.78 0.10 10.44
CA GLU A 50 -14.97 0.28 9.61
C GLU A 50 -15.12 1.74 9.14
N GLY A 51 -15.49 1.94 7.88
CA GLY A 51 -15.82 3.26 7.35
C GLY A 51 -14.64 4.19 7.08
N PHE A 52 -13.39 3.67 7.01
CA PHE A 52 -12.24 4.48 6.62
C PHE A 52 -12.46 5.14 5.26
N ARG A 53 -12.44 6.47 5.24
CA ARG A 53 -12.44 7.30 4.03
C ARG A 53 -11.12 8.07 4.02
N PRO A 54 -10.30 7.97 2.96
CA PRO A 54 -9.10 8.78 2.87
C PRO A 54 -9.48 10.25 3.00
N ALA A 55 -8.78 10.97 3.88
CA ALA A 55 -9.13 12.33 4.28
C ALA A 55 -8.98 13.36 3.15
N ASN A 56 -8.26 13.02 2.07
CA ASN A 56 -8.03 13.87 0.91
C ASN A 56 -8.35 13.12 -0.39
N PRO A 57 -8.99 13.78 -1.39
CA PRO A 57 -9.00 13.28 -2.76
C PRO A 57 -7.56 13.19 -3.30
N PRO A 58 -7.30 12.33 -4.30
CA PRO A 58 -5.95 12.15 -4.82
C PRO A 58 -5.36 13.50 -5.22
N LEU A 59 -4.15 13.79 -4.74
CA LEU A 59 -3.35 14.87 -5.29
C LEU A 59 -3.14 14.50 -6.76
N ALA A 60 -3.86 15.17 -7.67
CA ALA A 60 -3.63 15.02 -9.10
C ALA A 60 -2.12 15.14 -9.33
N ARG A 61 -1.52 14.14 -9.97
CA ARG A 61 -0.10 14.21 -10.36
C ARG A 61 0.07 15.54 -11.07
N ALA A 62 0.89 16.43 -10.52
CA ALA A 62 1.22 17.68 -11.18
C ALA A 62 1.83 17.31 -12.54
N GLU A 63 1.15 17.63 -13.63
CA GLU A 63 1.74 17.52 -14.96
C GLU A 63 3.02 18.37 -14.97
N PRO A 64 4.15 17.85 -15.47
CA PRO A 64 5.36 18.66 -15.58
C PRO A 64 5.04 19.89 -16.47
N PRO A 65 5.59 21.08 -16.13
CA PRO A 65 5.35 22.27 -16.93
C PRO A 65 5.82 22.02 -18.38
N ARG A 66 4.98 22.45 -19.33
CA ARG A 66 5.27 22.43 -20.78
C ARG A 66 6.44 23.33 -21.13
#